data_AF-A0A960SM37-F1
#
_entry.id   AF-A0A960SM37-F1
#
_cell.length_a   1.000
_cell.length_b   1.000
_cell.length_c   1.000
_cell.angle_alpha   90.00
_cell.angle_beta   90.00
_cell.angle_gamma   90.00
#
_symmetry.space_group_name_H-M   'P 1'
#
loop_
_entity.id
_entity.type
_entity.pdbx_description
1 polymer ?
#
loop_
_entity_poly.entity_id
_entity_poly.type
_entity_poly.pdbx_seq_one_letter_code
_entity_poly.pdbx_strand_id
1 'polypeptide(L)' 'VRGAILDLADRLQTNPEVGCMIRGTAKRHDNIRWVVIPRFRNYLLFYRPFRAGIVVVRVLHAARDWTRFFPRRDSRSQ' A
#
# COMPACT_ATOMS: atom_id res chain seq x y z
N VAL A 1 10.91 -12.45 3.30
CA VAL A 1 9.84 -11.44 3.08
C VAL A 1 8.71 -11.59 4.11
N ARG A 2 8.11 -12.79 4.26
CA ARG A 2 6.97 -13.03 5.18
C ARG A 2 7.15 -12.49 6.61
N GLY A 3 8.25 -12.78 7.30
CA GLY A 3 8.48 -12.30 8.67
C GLY A 3 8.40 -10.79 8.81
N ALA A 4 9.12 -10.05 7.94
CA ALA A 4 9.08 -8.58 7.94
C ALA A 4 7.70 -7.99 7.62
N ILE A 5 6.82 -8.73 6.95
CA ILE A 5 5.43 -8.30 6.73
C ILE A 5 4.63 -8.42 8.02
N LEU A 6 4.81 -9.51 8.76
CA LEU A 6 4.12 -9.72 10.04
C LEU A 6 4.60 -8.70 11.08
N ASP A 7 5.91 -8.51 11.23
CA ASP A 7 6.49 -7.52 12.16
C ASP A 7 5.97 -6.10 11.87
N LEU A 8 5.83 -5.76 10.57
CA LEU A 8 5.28 -4.48 10.16
C LEU A 8 3.77 -4.40 10.43
N ALA A 9 3.02 -5.47 10.18
CA ALA A 9 1.58 -5.51 10.43
C ALA A 9 1.27 -5.32 11.93
N ASP A 10 2.05 -5.94 12.82
CA ASP A 10 1.92 -5.78 14.27
C ASP A 10 2.16 -4.33 14.69
N ARG A 11 3.17 -3.66 14.10
CA ARG A 11 3.39 -2.22 14.31
C ARG A 11 2.26 -1.34 13.79
N LEU A 12 1.68 -1.70 12.65
CA LEU A 12 0.56 -0.96 12.07
C LEU A 12 -0.75 -1.18 12.84
N GLN A 13 -0.86 -2.26 13.63
CA GLN A 13 -2.01 -2.46 14.50
C GLN A 13 -2.07 -1.41 15.61
N THR A 14 -0.90 -1.01 16.15
CA THR A 14 -0.82 0.00 17.23
C THR A 14 -0.79 1.43 16.70
N ASN A 15 -0.30 1.65 15.48
CA ASN A 15 -0.29 2.95 14.81
C ASN A 15 -0.74 2.81 13.34
N PRO A 16 -2.05 2.67 13.09
CA PRO A 16 -2.58 2.45 11.74
C PRO A 16 -2.51 3.69 10.84
N GLU A 17 -2.27 4.87 11.39
CA GLU A 17 -2.20 6.15 10.66
C GLU A 17 -0.82 6.46 10.05
N VAL A 18 0.24 5.71 10.41
CA VAL A 18 1.62 5.89 9.92
C VAL A 18 1.75 5.84 8.39
N GLY A 19 0.90 5.08 7.72
CA GLY A 19 0.91 4.95 6.27
C GLY A 19 0.34 6.15 5.53
N CYS A 20 0.91 6.41 4.35
CA CYS A 20 0.49 7.48 3.47
C CYS A 20 -0.86 7.16 2.81
N MET A 21 -1.77 8.14 2.78
CA MET A 21 -3.03 8.02 2.04
C MET A 21 -2.79 8.20 0.54
N ILE A 22 -3.53 7.44 -0.29
CA ILE A 22 -3.53 7.63 -1.73
C ILE A 22 -4.53 8.72 -2.10
N ARG A 23 -4.06 9.79 -2.75
CA ARG A 23 -4.91 10.92 -3.18
C ARG A 23 -5.59 10.63 -4.51
N GLY A 24 -6.79 11.19 -4.70
CA GLY A 24 -7.50 11.15 -5.99
C GLY A 24 -7.92 9.74 -6.42
N THR A 25 -8.17 8.83 -5.46
CA THR A 25 -8.62 7.48 -5.77
C THR A 25 -10.13 7.39 -5.98
N ALA A 26 -10.59 6.34 -6.66
CA ALA A 26 -12.00 6.02 -6.72
C ALA A 26 -12.53 5.68 -5.32
N LYS A 27 -13.80 6.01 -5.01
CA LYS A 27 -14.43 5.80 -3.69
C LYS A 27 -14.18 4.42 -3.07
N ARG A 28 -14.12 3.36 -3.90
CA ARG A 28 -13.85 1.99 -3.44
C ARG A 28 -12.44 1.79 -2.83
N HIS A 29 -11.53 2.72 -3.03
CA HIS A 29 -10.17 2.74 -2.50
C HIS A 29 -9.97 3.81 -1.42
N ASP A 30 -11.04 4.49 -0.99
CA ASP A 30 -10.99 5.43 0.11
C ASP A 30 -10.42 4.74 1.36
N ASN A 31 -9.62 5.48 2.13
CA ASN A 31 -8.94 5.00 3.34
C ASN A 31 -7.88 3.90 3.14
N ILE A 32 -7.51 3.55 1.90
CA ILE A 32 -6.32 2.75 1.64
C ILE A 32 -5.08 3.59 1.94
N ARG A 33 -4.22 3.02 2.77
CA ARG A 33 -2.90 3.55 3.13
C ARG A 33 -1.82 2.64 2.58
N TRP A 34 -0.63 3.18 2.40
CA TRP A 34 0.53 2.41 1.99
C TRP A 34 1.78 2.77 2.79
N VAL A 35 2.65 1.78 2.95
CA VAL A 35 3.97 1.93 3.56
C VAL A 35 5.01 1.10 2.79
N VAL A 36 6.27 1.52 2.88
CA VAL A 36 7.41 0.72 2.44
C VAL A 36 7.70 -0.34 3.49
N ILE A 37 7.96 -1.59 3.07
CA ILE A 37 8.48 -2.61 3.98
C ILE A 37 9.97 -2.31 4.23
N PRO A 38 10.42 -1.90 5.43
CA PRO A 38 11.76 -1.32 5.62
C PRO A 38 12.91 -2.22 5.18
N ARG A 39 12.79 -3.53 5.45
CA ARG A 39 13.77 -4.54 5.05
C ARG A 39 13.77 -4.84 3.55
N PHE A 40 12.72 -4.46 2.84
CA PHE A 40 12.48 -4.74 1.42
C PHE A 40 11.98 -3.47 0.73
N ARG A 41 12.87 -2.50 0.50
CA ARG A 41 12.51 -1.14 0.05
C ARG A 41 11.71 -1.06 -1.26
N ASN A 42 11.84 -2.07 -2.11
CA ASN A 42 11.05 -2.19 -3.33
C ASN A 42 9.67 -2.82 -3.12
N TYR A 43 9.28 -3.14 -1.89
CA TYR A 43 7.98 -3.71 -1.58
C TYR A 43 7.11 -2.70 -0.83
N LEU A 44 5.90 -2.51 -1.34
CA LEU A 44 4.87 -1.66 -0.77
C LEU A 44 3.78 -2.54 -0.16
N LEU A 45 3.39 -2.25 1.08
CA LEU A 45 2.25 -2.85 1.75
C LEU A 45 1.08 -1.87 1.72
N PHE A 46 -0.01 -2.29 1.08
CA PHE A 46 -1.28 -1.56 1.05
C PHE A 46 -2.20 -2.15 2.10
N TYR A 47 -2.78 -1.30 2.94
CA TYR A 47 -3.67 -1.71 4.02
C TYR A 47 -4.76 -0.67 4.25
N ARG A 48 -5.77 -1.06 5.04
CA ARG A 48 -6.76 -0.12 5.59
C ARG A 48 -6.89 -0.33 7.10
N PRO A 49 -7.01 0.73 7.91
CA PRO A 49 -7.43 0.62 9.30
C PRO A 49 -8.83 0.00 9.39
N PHE A 50 -9.07 -0.90 10.35
CA PHE A 50 -10.37 -1.52 10.57
C PHE A 50 -10.57 -1.94 12.02
N ARG A 51 -11.57 -1.35 12.69
CA ARG A 51 -12.04 -1.60 14.08
C ARG A 51 -10.94 -1.82 15.14
N ALA A 52 -10.30 -2.99 15.16
CA ALA A 52 -9.30 -3.41 16.15
C ALA A 52 -7.89 -3.64 15.56
N GLY A 53 -7.64 -3.19 14.33
CA GLY A 53 -6.33 -3.31 13.71
C GLY A 53 -6.32 -2.87 12.25
N ILE A 54 -5.64 -3.66 11.42
CA ILE A 54 -5.50 -3.38 9.99
C ILE A 54 -5.93 -4.59 9.15
N VAL A 55 -6.37 -4.29 7.92
CA VAL A 55 -6.54 -5.30 6.88
C VAL A 55 -5.49 -5.06 5.81
N VAL A 56 -4.59 -6.02 5.61
CA VAL A 56 -3.64 -6.01 4.50
C VAL A 56 -4.39 -6.32 3.21
N VAL A 57 -4.37 -5.38 2.27
CA VAL A 57 -5.09 -5.48 0.99
C VAL A 57 -4.19 -6.14 -0.06
N ARG A 58 -2.94 -5.65 -0.18
CA ARG A 58 -1.95 -6.13 -1.16
C ARG A 58 -0.52 -5.86 -0.68
N VAL A 59 0.41 -6.68 -1.16
CA VAL A 59 1.84 -6.40 -1.13
C VAL A 59 2.32 -6.39 -2.57
N LEU A 60 2.97 -5.31 -3.00
CA LEU A 60 3.44 -5.13 -4.38
C LEU A 60 4.94 -4.92 -4.42
N HIS A 61 5.62 -5.46 -5.44
CA HIS A 61 7.00 -5.10 -5.73
C HIS A 61 7.01 -3.89 -6.67
N ALA A 62 7.27 -2.69 -6.15
CA ALA A 62 7.26 -1.42 -6.89
C ALA A 62 7.98 -1.51 -8.23
N ALA A 63 9.26 -1.91 -8.29
CA ALA A 63 9.99 -1.90 -9.56
C ALA A 63 9.50 -2.94 -10.62
N ARG A 64 8.71 -3.95 -10.22
CA ARG A 64 8.23 -5.02 -11.12
C ARG A 64 6.77 -4.84 -11.51
N ASP A 65 5.98 -4.33 -10.57
CA ASP A 65 4.53 -4.27 -10.68
C ASP A 65 4.03 -2.86 -11.04
N TRP A 66 4.88 -1.83 -10.95
CA TRP A 66 4.45 -0.44 -11.17
C TRP A 66 3.79 -0.22 -12.53
N THR A 67 4.43 -0.68 -13.60
CA THR A 67 3.90 -0.54 -14.97
C THR A 67 2.62 -1.33 -15.20
N ARG A 68 2.39 -2.40 -14.44
CA ARG A 68 1.20 -3.26 -14.54
C ARG A 68 -0.04 -2.60 -13.91
N PHE A 69 0.14 -1.85 -12.83
CA PHE A 69 -0.98 -1.24 -12.08
C PHE A 69 -1.13 0.27 -12.31
N PHE A 70 -0.06 0.93 -12.74
CA PHE A 70 -0.03 2.35 -13.09
C PHE A 70 0.50 2.53 -14.51
N PRO A 71 -0.23 2.04 -15.53
CA PRO A 71 0.13 2.34 -16.91
C PRO A 71 0.21 3.85 -17.06
N ARG A 72 1.25 4.31 -17.77
CA ARG A 72 1.35 5.73 -18.16
C ARG A 72 0.03 6.08 -18.85
N ARG A 73 -0.67 7.10 -18.35
CA ARG A 73 -1.70 7.76 -19.13
C ARG A 73 -0.98 8.37 -20.32
N ASP A 74 -1.07 7.73 -21.48
CA ASP A 74 -0.65 8.36 -22.72
C ASP A 74 -1.49 9.61 -22.92
N SER A 75 -0.85 10.76 -22.90
CA SER A 75 -1.46 12.08 -23.10
C SER A 75 -1.90 12.31 -24.56
N ARG A 76 -2.19 11.26 -25.33
CA ARG A 76 -2.72 11.36 -26.70
C ARG A 76 -4.18 10.99 -26.72
N SER A 77 -5.02 11.95 -26.33
CA SER A 77 -6.42 12.04 -26.74
C SER A 77 -6.94 13.43 -26.36
N GLN A 78 -6.66 14.40 -27.23
CA GLN A 78 -7.61 15.29 -27.91
C GLN A 78 -6.84 16.41 -28.60
#